data_AF-A0A2E2UR55-F1
#
_entry.id   AF-A0A2E2UR55-F1
#
_cell.length_a   1.000
_cell.length_b   1.000
_cell.length_c   1.000
_cell.angle_alpha   90.00
_cell.angle_beta   90.00
_cell.angle_gamma   90.00
#
_symmetry.space_group_name_H-M   'P 1'
#
loop_
_entity.id
_entity.type
_entity.pdbx_description
1 polymer ?
#
loop_
_entity_poly.entity_id
_entity_poly.type
_entity_poly.pdbx_seq_one_letter_code
_entity_poly.pdbx_strand_id
1 'polypeptide(L)'
;MNWLYSILIGTIFFIVGQLFLRRTFESKNKIDYFTVSLLFSSAVGIFSLFLLLSQMYRKRITINENYWNPIFAGLMFFIGFFFWIYTISSKESLGLIRIAMAGFETIILFLLSYIFFNDIITVKHLIGSILVLLGIGISTL
;
A
#
# COMPACT_ATOMS: atom_id res chain seq x y z
N MET A 1 0.16 -7.70 19.55
CA MET A 1 -0.83 -8.31 18.65
C MET A 1 -0.13 -9.31 17.76
N ASN A 2 -0.80 -10.40 17.37
CA ASN A 2 -0.27 -11.30 16.35
C ASN A 2 -0.19 -10.53 15.00
N TRP A 3 0.95 -10.62 14.31
CA TRP A 3 1.21 -9.93 13.05
C TRP A 3 0.15 -10.25 11.99
N LEU A 4 -0.40 -11.46 12.00
CA LEU A 4 -1.44 -11.89 11.07
C LEU A 4 -2.73 -11.07 11.27
N TYR A 5 -3.16 -10.85 12.51
CA TYR A 5 -4.33 -10.03 12.80
C TYR A 5 -4.13 -8.58 12.39
N SER A 6 -2.91 -8.04 12.55
CA SER A 6 -2.58 -6.69 12.10
C SER A 6 -2.68 -6.55 10.58
N ILE A 7 -2.22 -7.55 9.82
CA ILE A 7 -2.35 -7.56 8.35
C ILE A 7 -3.82 -7.66 7.94
N LEU A 8 -4.61 -8.53 8.56
CA LEU A 8 -6.03 -8.69 8.23
C LEU A 8 -6.81 -7.39 8.48
N ILE A 9 -6.64 -6.77 9.65
CA ILE A 9 -7.29 -5.50 9.98
C ILE A 9 -6.85 -4.41 9.00
N GLY A 10 -5.54 -4.29 8.74
CA GLY A 10 -5.01 -3.31 7.79
C GLY A 10 -5.58 -3.50 6.39
N THR A 11 -5.74 -4.75 5.95
CA THR A 11 -6.30 -5.09 4.64
C THR A 11 -7.76 -4.65 4.53
N ILE A 12 -8.58 -4.83 5.58
CA ILE A 12 -9.98 -4.37 5.58
C ILE A 12 -10.04 -2.85 5.40
N PHE A 13 -9.29 -2.08 6.20
CA PHE A 13 -9.26 -0.63 6.07
C PHE A 13 -8.75 -0.19 4.69
N PHE A 14 -7.73 -0.88 4.17
CA PHE A 14 -7.20 -0.60 2.84
C PHE A 14 -8.26 -0.82 1.77
N ILE A 15 -8.96 -1.96 1.78
CA ILE A 15 -10.06 -2.29 0.84
C ILE A 15 -11.16 -1.24 0.91
N VAL A 16 -11.62 -0.89 2.12
CA VAL A 16 -12.66 0.13 2.32
C VAL A 16 -12.20 1.46 1.73
N GLY A 17 -10.95 1.86 1.96
CA GLY A 17 -10.37 3.06 1.35
C GLY A 17 -10.43 3.05 -0.18
N GLN A 18 -10.11 1.93 -0.82
CA GLN A 18 -10.18 1.83 -2.30
C GLN A 18 -11.60 1.98 -2.82
N LEU A 19 -12.59 1.42 -2.11
CA LEU A 19 -14.00 1.55 -2.49
C LEU A 19 -14.45 3.01 -2.46
N PHE A 20 -14.05 3.78 -1.44
CA PHE A 20 -14.35 5.21 -1.38
C PHE A 20 -13.65 5.98 -2.51
N LEU A 21 -12.37 5.69 -2.79
CA LEU A 21 -11.65 6.31 -3.90
C LEU A 21 -12.33 6.03 -5.25
N ARG A 22 -12.73 4.78 -5.50
CA ARG A 22 -13.41 4.41 -6.74
C ARG A 22 -14.74 5.13 -6.90
N ARG A 23 -15.55 5.19 -5.82
CA ARG A 23 -16.83 5.91 -5.82
C ARG A 23 -16.66 7.38 -6.20
N THR A 24 -15.55 8.02 -5.82
CA THR A 24 -15.27 9.41 -6.21
C THR A 24 -15.18 9.56 -7.73
N PHE A 25 -14.57 8.60 -8.42
CA PHE A 25 -14.43 8.63 -9.89
C PHE A 25 -15.68 8.18 -10.65
N GLU A 26 -16.58 7.45 -9.99
CA GLU A 26 -17.88 7.04 -10.56
C GLU A 26 -18.99 8.08 -10.32
N SER A 27 -18.74 9.08 -9.47
CA SER A 27 -19.68 10.15 -9.19
C SER A 27 -19.96 11.02 -10.42
N LYS A 28 -21.17 11.58 -10.50
CA LYS A 28 -21.58 12.51 -11.58
C LYS A 28 -20.70 13.76 -11.65
N ASN A 29 -20.17 14.18 -10.49
CA ASN A 29 -19.19 15.26 -10.42
C ASN A 29 -17.82 14.68 -10.72
N LYS A 30 -17.34 14.89 -11.94
CA LYS A 30 -16.01 14.45 -12.37
C LYS A 30 -14.94 15.26 -11.64
N ILE A 31 -14.43 14.70 -10.54
CA ILE A 31 -13.22 15.20 -9.88
C ILE A 31 -12.03 14.55 -10.57
N ASP A 32 -11.04 15.35 -10.95
CA ASP A 32 -9.83 14.87 -11.60
C ASP A 32 -8.95 14.07 -10.60
N TYR A 33 -8.17 13.13 -11.14
CA TYR A 33 -7.34 12.24 -10.33
C TYR A 33 -6.28 12.99 -9.50
N PHE A 34 -5.81 14.14 -9.98
CA PHE A 34 -4.80 14.93 -9.29
C PHE A 34 -5.39 15.55 -8.02
N THR A 35 -6.58 16.15 -8.11
CA THR A 35 -7.34 16.65 -6.96
C THR A 35 -7.64 15.54 -5.95
N VAL A 36 -8.07 14.35 -6.40
CA VAL A 36 -8.30 13.20 -5.51
C VAL A 36 -7.02 12.78 -4.79
N SER A 37 -5.89 12.75 -5.51
CA SER A 37 -4.58 12.40 -4.93
C SER A 37 -4.15 13.40 -3.86
N LEU A 38 -4.32 14.71 -4.11
CA LEU A 38 -4.01 15.74 -3.12
C LEU A 38 -4.87 15.62 -1.87
N LEU A 39 -6.17 15.37 -2.01
CA LEU A 39 -7.08 15.18 -0.87
C LEU A 39 -6.72 13.93 -0.06
N PHE A 40 -6.43 12.81 -0.74
CA PHE A 40 -5.98 11.57 -0.11
C PHE A 40 -4.68 11.79 0.68
N SER A 41 -3.66 12.37 0.06
CA SER A 41 -2.36 12.60 0.70
C SER A 41 -2.45 13.61 1.84
N SER A 42 -3.30 14.62 1.72
CA SER A 42 -3.56 15.58 2.80
C SER A 42 -4.19 14.89 4.01
N ALA A 43 -5.16 14.00 3.80
CA ALA A 43 -5.76 13.23 4.89
C ALA A 43 -4.73 12.36 5.61
N VAL A 44 -3.89 11.64 4.87
CA VAL A 44 -2.78 10.85 5.45
C VAL A 44 -1.83 11.75 6.24
N GLY A 45 -1.42 12.89 5.68
CA GLY A 45 -0.53 13.86 6.33
C GLY A 45 -1.09 14.41 7.64
N ILE A 46 -2.38 14.76 7.68
CA ILE A 46 -3.05 15.23 8.90
C ILE A 46 -3.02 14.15 9.99
N PHE A 47 -3.34 12.90 9.65
CA PHE A 47 -3.27 11.79 10.60
C PHE A 47 -1.85 11.55 11.10
N SER A 48 -0.85 11.62 10.21
CA SER A 48 0.56 11.51 10.58
C SER A 48 1.00 12.61 11.55
N LEU A 49 0.57 13.86 11.33
CA LEU A 49 0.83 14.97 12.25
C LEU A 49 0.21 14.73 13.63
N PHE A 50 -1.03 14.25 13.69
CA PHE A 50 -1.68 13.88 14.95
C PHE A 50 -0.88 12.82 15.71
N LEU A 51 -0.40 11.79 15.02
CA LEU A 51 0.43 10.74 15.62
C LEU A 51 1.77 11.31 16.11
N LEU A 52 2.42 12.18 15.35
CA LEU A 52 3.65 12.84 15.74
C LEU A 52 3.47 13.64 17.04
N LEU A 53 2.44 14.48 17.09
CA LEU A 53 2.10 15.28 18.28
C LEU A 53 1.85 14.39 19.50
N SER A 54 1.15 13.26 19.32
CA SER A 54 0.90 12.30 20.41
C SER A 54 2.20 11.69 20.97
N GLN A 55 3.20 11.45 20.12
CA GLN A 55 4.49 10.89 20.53
C GLN A 55 5.40 11.94 21.18
N MET A 56 5.35 13.18 20.70
CA MET A 56 6.03 14.32 21.33
C MET A 56 5.51 14.54 22.76
N TYR A 57 4.18 14.49 22.96
CA TYR A 57 3.58 14.57 24.30
C TYR A 57 4.08 13.47 25.24
N ARG A 58 4.28 12.26 24.70
CA ARG A 58 4.80 11.10 25.45
C ARG A 58 6.32 11.07 25.60
N LYS A 59 7.06 12.07 25.07
CA LYS A 59 8.53 12.17 25.05
C LYS A 59 9.23 10.92 24.49
N ARG A 60 8.64 10.26 23.50
CA ARG A 60 9.14 9.00 22.92
C ARG A 60 10.03 9.16 21.68
N ILE A 61 10.28 10.39 21.23
CA ILE A 61 11.11 10.66 20.05
C ILE A 61 12.53 10.98 20.53
N THR A 62 13.48 10.09 20.26
CA THR A 62 14.90 10.19 20.64
C THR A 62 15.80 10.37 19.44
N ILE A 63 16.45 11.53 19.31
CA ILE A 63 17.17 12.07 18.12
C ILE A 63 18.26 11.15 17.51
N ASN A 64 18.59 10.01 18.12
CA ASN A 64 19.71 9.14 17.75
C ASN A 64 19.35 7.97 16.81
N GLU A 65 18.15 7.92 16.25
CA GLU A 65 17.70 6.84 15.36
C GLU A 65 17.83 7.21 13.88
N ASN A 66 17.96 6.21 13.00
CA ASN A 66 17.99 6.43 11.56
C ASN A 66 16.58 6.81 11.04
N TYR A 67 16.28 8.09 11.08
CA TYR A 67 15.03 8.65 10.57
C TYR A 67 14.94 8.75 9.05
N TRP A 68 16.06 8.58 8.33
CA TRP A 68 16.06 8.71 6.88
C TRP A 68 15.30 7.58 6.19
N ASN A 69 15.45 6.35 6.65
CA ASN A 69 14.74 5.19 6.07
C ASN A 69 13.21 5.37 6.06
N PRO A 70 12.52 5.70 7.19
CA PRO A 70 11.08 5.91 7.16
C PRO A 70 10.67 7.15 6.34
N ILE A 71 11.50 8.20 6.27
CA ILE A 71 11.24 9.36 5.41
C ILE A 71 11.28 8.96 3.93
N PHE A 72 12.33 8.26 3.49
CA PHE A 72 12.45 7.77 2.12
C PHE A 72 11.33 6.79 1.77
N ALA A 73 10.96 5.89 2.69
CA ALA A 73 9.83 5.01 2.50
C ALA A 73 8.53 5.80 2.29
N GLY A 74 8.28 6.85 3.09
CA GLY A 74 7.13 7.74 2.94
C GLY A 74 7.06 8.41 1.57
N LEU A 75 8.20 8.91 1.06
CA LEU A 75 8.27 9.50 -0.29
C LEU A 75 7.97 8.48 -1.39
N MET A 76 8.52 7.26 -1.28
CA MET A 76 8.25 6.19 -2.25
C MET A 76 6.79 5.74 -2.21
N PHE A 77 6.20 5.61 -1.02
CA PHE A 77 4.78 5.32 -0.87
C PHE A 77 3.90 6.41 -1.45
N PHE A 78 4.25 7.69 -1.27
CA PHE A 78 3.50 8.79 -1.87
C PHE A 78 3.46 8.69 -3.41
N ILE A 79 4.61 8.43 -4.04
CA ILE A 79 4.69 8.21 -5.49
C ILE A 79 3.85 7.00 -5.90
N GLY A 80 3.97 5.89 -5.16
CA GLY A 80 3.18 4.68 -5.39
C GLY A 80 1.68 4.93 -5.30
N PHE A 81 1.22 5.66 -4.29
CA PHE A 81 -0.19 6.04 -4.13
C PHE A 81 -0.69 6.92 -5.26
N PHE A 82 0.14 7.83 -5.77
CA PHE A 82 -0.22 8.68 -6.90
C PHE A 82 -0.56 7.85 -8.15
N PHE A 83 0.33 6.94 -8.53
CA PHE A 83 0.08 6.04 -9.67
C PHE A 83 -1.07 5.08 -9.41
N TRP A 84 -1.20 4.58 -8.19
CA TRP A 84 -2.29 3.70 -7.81
C TRP A 84 -3.67 4.38 -7.91
N ILE A 85 -3.80 5.63 -7.44
CA ILE A 85 -5.03 6.42 -7.58
C ILE A 85 -5.33 6.71 -9.04
N TYR A 86 -4.30 7.03 -9.84
CA TYR A 86 -4.45 7.17 -11.29
C TYR A 86 -5.02 5.87 -11.91
N THR A 87 -4.49 4.71 -11.56
CA THR A 87 -5.02 3.42 -12.05
C THR A 87 -6.46 3.19 -11.60
N ILE A 88 -6.85 3.53 -10.36
CA ILE A 88 -8.26 3.45 -9.93
C ILE A 88 -9.17 4.32 -10.79
N SER A 89 -8.67 5.48 -11.25
CA SER A 89 -9.41 6.38 -12.13
C SER A 89 -9.60 5.84 -13.56
N SER A 90 -8.83 4.83 -13.97
CA SER A 90 -8.78 4.30 -15.34
C SER A 90 -10.00 3.50 -15.81
N LYS A 91 -11.13 3.53 -15.09
CA LYS A 91 -12.36 2.73 -15.33
C LYS A 91 -12.18 1.20 -15.31
N GLU A 92 -10.96 0.69 -15.33
CA GLU A 92 -10.66 -0.73 -15.14
C GLU A 92 -11.25 -1.28 -13.86
N SER A 93 -11.48 -2.60 -13.82
CA SER A 93 -12.08 -3.24 -12.64
C SER A 93 -11.11 -3.18 -11.46
N LEU A 94 -11.62 -2.81 -10.28
CA LEU A 94 -10.81 -2.75 -9.05
C LEU A 94 -10.15 -4.10 -8.72
N GLY A 95 -10.86 -5.20 -9.02
CA GLY A 95 -10.34 -6.56 -8.85
C GLY A 95 -9.08 -6.78 -9.69
N LEU A 96 -9.13 -6.48 -10.99
CA LEU A 96 -7.98 -6.63 -11.90
C LEU A 96 -6.81 -5.74 -11.48
N ILE A 97 -7.08 -4.48 -11.11
CA ILE A 97 -6.05 -3.55 -10.61
C ILE A 97 -5.34 -4.15 -9.39
N ARG A 98 -6.10 -4.71 -8.44
CA ARG A 98 -5.52 -5.25 -7.22
C ARG A 98 -4.76 -6.55 -7.46
N ILE A 99 -5.28 -7.40 -8.33
CA ILE A 99 -4.65 -8.64 -8.78
C ILE A 99 -3.27 -8.36 -9.39
N ALA A 100 -3.21 -7.42 -10.34
CA ALA A 100 -1.95 -7.02 -10.98
C ALA A 100 -0.96 -6.40 -9.97
N MET A 101 -1.44 -5.47 -9.13
CA MET A 101 -0.61 -4.81 -8.13
C MET A 101 -0.05 -5.80 -7.10
N ALA A 102 -0.92 -6.60 -6.47
CA ALA A 102 -0.51 -7.56 -5.44
C ALA A 102 0.41 -8.64 -6.01
N GLY A 103 0.18 -9.06 -7.26
CA GLY A 103 1.06 -10.00 -7.95
C GLY A 103 2.47 -9.48 -8.13
N PHE A 104 2.57 -8.31 -8.73
CA PHE A 104 3.85 -7.68 -8.99
C PHE A 104 4.59 -7.33 -7.69
N GLU A 105 3.87 -6.76 -6.72
CA GLU A 105 4.37 -6.47 -5.38
C GLU A 105 4.91 -7.74 -4.69
N THR A 106 4.17 -8.85 -4.75
CA THR A 106 4.59 -10.13 -4.16
C THR A 106 5.87 -10.65 -4.77
N ILE A 107 6.00 -10.67 -6.12
CA ILE A 107 7.24 -11.12 -6.78
C ILE A 107 8.42 -10.25 -6.36
N ILE A 108 8.27 -8.93 -6.48
CA ILE A 108 9.37 -8.01 -6.24
C ILE A 108 9.80 -8.06 -4.79
N LEU A 109 8.88 -8.00 -3.84
CA LEU A 109 9.23 -8.05 -2.42
C LEU A 109 9.88 -9.38 -2.06
N PHE A 110 9.43 -10.49 -2.63
CA PHE A 110 10.04 -11.79 -2.40
C PHE A 110 11.51 -11.82 -2.85
N LEU A 111 11.80 -11.28 -4.03
CA LEU A 111 13.16 -11.17 -4.58
C LEU A 111 14.02 -10.19 -3.78
N LEU A 112 13.50 -9.00 -3.49
CA LEU A 112 14.23 -7.98 -2.74
C LEU A 112 14.49 -8.41 -1.30
N SER A 113 13.56 -9.13 -0.67
CA SER A 113 13.76 -9.70 0.67
C SER A 113 14.92 -10.67 0.73
N TYR A 114 15.05 -11.52 -0.29
CA TYR A 114 16.20 -12.41 -0.42
C TYR A 114 17.51 -11.65 -0.57
N ILE A 115 17.54 -10.61 -1.43
CA ILE A 115 18.76 -9.87 -1.77
C ILE A 115 19.22 -8.95 -0.63
N PHE A 116 18.30 -8.17 -0.05
CA PHE A 116 18.64 -7.08 0.88
C PHE A 116 18.59 -7.51 2.35
N PHE A 117 17.74 -8.47 2.69
CA PHE A 117 17.55 -8.92 4.08
C PHE A 117 18.11 -10.33 4.33
N ASN A 118 18.60 -11.02 3.30
CA ASN A 118 19.08 -12.40 3.37
C ASN A 118 18.03 -13.36 3.95
N ASP A 119 16.74 -13.09 3.67
CA ASP A 119 15.65 -13.93 4.15
C ASP A 119 15.77 -15.35 3.57
N ILE A 120 15.65 -16.37 4.43
CA ILE A 120 15.70 -17.77 4.00
C ILE A 120 14.37 -18.12 3.34
N ILE A 121 14.37 -18.13 2.02
CA ILE A 121 13.24 -18.61 1.23
C ILE A 121 13.18 -20.13 1.30
N THR A 122 12.17 -20.64 1.99
CA THR A 122 11.85 -22.07 1.97
C THR A 122 11.06 -22.43 0.72
N VAL A 123 11.13 -23.70 0.31
CA VAL A 123 10.36 -24.25 -0.81
C VAL A 123 8.85 -24.02 -0.63
N LYS A 124 8.35 -24.05 0.62
CA LYS A 124 6.94 -23.77 0.93
C LYS A 124 6.54 -22.33 0.58
N HIS A 125 7.42 -21.37 0.85
CA HIS A 125 7.18 -19.97 0.48
C HIS A 125 7.17 -19.78 -1.04
N LEU A 126 8.09 -20.46 -1.75
CA LEU A 126 8.14 -20.42 -3.21
C LEU A 126 6.86 -20.98 -3.85
N ILE A 127 6.37 -22.13 -3.37
CA ILE A 127 5.11 -22.74 -3.83
C ILE A 127 3.94 -21.79 -3.56
N GLY A 128 3.87 -21.19 -2.37
CA GLY A 128 2.83 -20.20 -2.04
C GLY A 128 2.84 -19.01 -2.99
N SER A 129 4.01 -18.43 -3.26
CA SER A 129 4.16 -17.31 -4.20
C SER A 129 3.75 -17.69 -5.62
N ILE A 130 4.12 -18.88 -6.10
CA ILE A 130 3.72 -19.38 -7.42
C ILE A 130 2.20 -19.55 -7.50
N LEU A 131 1.56 -20.09 -6.47
CA LEU A 131 0.10 -20.25 -6.44
C LEU A 131 -0.63 -18.91 -6.48
N VAL A 132 -0.12 -17.89 -5.78
CA VAL A 132 -0.65 -16.52 -5.86
C VAL A 132 -0.55 -16.00 -7.29
N LEU A 133 0.61 -16.16 -7.93
CA LEU A 133 0.85 -15.71 -9.31
C LEU A 133 0.02 -16.45 -10.36
N LEU A 134 -0.18 -17.75 -10.19
CA LEU A 134 -1.07 -18.53 -11.05
C LEU A 134 -2.52 -18.07 -10.90
N GLY A 135 -2.97 -17.82 -9.67
CA GLY A 135 -4.30 -17.25 -9.41
C GLY A 135 -4.49 -15.90 -10.10
N ILE A 136 -3.45 -15.06 -10.09
CA ILE A 136 -3.44 -13.78 -10.79
C ILE A 136 -3.52 -13.98 -12.31
N GLY A 137 -2.67 -14.83 -12.90
CA GLY A 137 -2.65 -15.08 -14.34
C GLY A 137 -3.99 -15.58 -14.89
N ILE A 138 -4.67 -16.47 -14.17
CA ILE A 138 -6.01 -16.97 -14.55
C ILE A 138 -7.04 -15.85 -14.53
N SER A 139 -6.96 -14.93 -13.56
CA SER A 139 -7.96 -13.87 -13.39
C SER A 139 -7.80 -12.68 -14.35
N THR A 140 -6.66 -12.56 -15.03
CA THR A 140 -6.35 -11.45 -15.96
C THR A 140 -6.39 -11.83 -17.44
N LEU A 141 -6.47 -13.12 -17.75
CA LEU A 141 -6.64 -13.68 -19.10
C LEU A 141 -8.12 -13.82 -19.45
#